data_AF-A0A7R9FAC0-F1
#
_entry.id   AF-A0A7R9FAC0-F1
#
_cell.length_a   1.000
_cell.length_b   1.000
_cell.length_c   1.000
_cell.angle_alpha   90.00
_cell.angle_beta   90.00
_cell.angle_gamma   90.00
#
_symmetry.space_group_name_H-M   'P 1'
#
loop_
_entity.id
_entity.type
_entity.pdbx_description
1 polymer ?
#
loop_
_entity_poly.entity_id
_entity_poly.type
_entity_poly.pdbx_seq_one_letter_code
_entity_poly.pdbx_strand_id
1 'polypeptide(L)'
;MNTGTEENEILVCASEYIKERLYFVTLGTTVRPKSTVNTHYFSIDDELKYENFNADFGPLNLAMLYRYCQKLNRKLKLPSLSKKKIVHFTTMDGQKRVNAAFLIASFSVCT
;
A
#
# COMPACT_ATOMS: atom_id res chain seq x y z
N MET A 1 -28.48 0.60 -14.63
CA MET A 1 -28.31 0.01 -13.29
C MET A 1 -27.15 0.74 -12.63
N ASN A 2 -27.37 1.29 -11.44
CA ASN A 2 -26.45 2.17 -10.72
C ASN A 2 -25.10 1.48 -10.45
N THR A 3 -24.00 2.02 -10.99
CA THR A 3 -22.63 1.56 -10.70
C THR A 3 -21.85 2.54 -9.83
N GLY A 4 -22.49 3.58 -9.28
CA GLY A 4 -21.81 4.67 -8.57
C GLY A 4 -21.71 4.52 -7.05
N THR A 5 -22.38 3.54 -6.45
CA THR A 5 -22.52 3.43 -4.99
C THR A 5 -21.54 2.45 -4.33
N GLU A 6 -21.10 1.39 -5.01
CA GLU A 6 -20.22 0.36 -4.42
C GLU A 6 -18.75 0.82 -4.29
N GLU A 7 -18.27 1.70 -5.17
CA GLU A 7 -16.88 2.16 -5.15
C GLU A 7 -16.54 3.00 -3.90
N ASN A 8 -17.53 3.73 -3.37
CA ASN A 8 -17.38 4.57 -2.18
C ASN A 8 -17.43 3.78 -0.86
N GLU A 9 -17.96 2.55 -0.85
CA GLU A 9 -17.95 1.69 0.35
C GLU A 9 -16.63 0.93 0.51
N ILE A 10 -15.83 0.83 -0.56
CA ILE A 10 -14.57 0.09 -0.59
C ILE A 10 -13.38 0.92 -0.11
N LEU A 11 -13.41 2.25 -0.30
CA LEU A 11 -12.32 3.16 0.05
C LEU A 11 -12.56 3.80 1.41
N VAL A 12 -11.74 3.48 2.41
CA VAL A 12 -11.89 4.06 3.76
C VAL A 12 -11.05 5.32 3.91
N CYS A 13 -9.80 5.29 3.45
CA CYS A 13 -8.89 6.42 3.52
C CYS A 13 -7.89 6.36 2.38
N ALA A 14 -7.47 7.52 1.88
CA ALA A 14 -6.40 7.65 0.89
C ALA A 14 -5.47 8.80 1.29
N SER A 15 -4.16 8.62 1.08
CA SER A 15 -3.14 9.63 1.29
C SER A 15 -2.21 9.67 0.10
N GLU A 16 -2.02 10.85 -0.48
CA GLU A 16 -1.11 11.08 -1.59
C GLU A 16 0.30 11.34 -1.05
N TYR A 17 1.27 10.57 -1.53
CA TYR A 17 2.70 10.70 -1.15
C TYR A 17 3.53 11.30 -2.27
N ILE A 18 3.19 11.02 -3.53
CA ILE A 18 3.77 11.67 -4.71
C ILE A 18 2.62 12.08 -5.63
N LYS A 19 2.54 13.37 -5.91
CA LYS A 19 1.46 13.97 -6.71
C LYS A 19 1.21 13.20 -8.00
N GLU A 20 -0.03 12.77 -8.21
CA GLU A 20 -0.48 12.01 -9.40
C GLU A 20 0.24 10.68 -9.63
N ARG A 21 1.02 10.18 -8.66
CA ARG A 21 1.95 9.06 -8.87
C ARG A 21 1.88 7.96 -7.83
N LEU A 22 1.86 8.31 -6.53
CA LEU A 22 1.94 7.37 -5.43
C LEU A 22 0.91 7.68 -4.35
N TYR A 23 0.09 6.69 -4.03
CA TYR A 23 -0.96 6.77 -3.03
C TYR A 23 -0.85 5.61 -2.04
N PHE A 24 -1.15 5.90 -0.78
CA PHE A 24 -1.44 4.90 0.24
C PHE A 24 -2.94 4.86 0.50
N VAL A 25 -3.52 3.67 0.53
CA VAL A 25 -4.98 3.50 0.61
C VAL A 25 -5.34 2.42 1.63
N THR A 26 -6.33 2.71 2.47
CA THR A 26 -7.01 1.70 3.30
C THR A 26 -8.32 1.30 2.63
N LEU A 27 -8.49 0.00 2.41
CA LEU A 27 -9.71 -0.56 1.84
C LEU A 27 -10.59 -1.19 2.93
N GLY A 28 -11.90 -0.96 2.84
CA GLY A 28 -12.92 -1.57 3.69
C GLY A 28 -13.18 -3.05 3.34
N THR A 29 -12.66 -3.52 2.22
CA THR A 29 -12.78 -4.91 1.75
C THR A 29 -11.44 -5.64 1.84
N THR A 30 -11.51 -6.96 2.04
CA THR A 30 -10.36 -7.86 1.96
C THR A 30 -10.08 -8.32 0.52
N VAL A 31 -10.98 -8.02 -0.42
CA VAL A 31 -10.83 -8.37 -1.83
C VAL A 31 -9.69 -7.55 -2.45
N ARG A 32 -8.67 -8.25 -2.96
CA ARG A 32 -7.54 -7.61 -3.64
C ARG A 32 -7.99 -6.92 -4.94
N PRO A 33 -7.86 -5.59 -5.05
CA PRO A 33 -8.27 -4.89 -6.26
C PRO A 33 -7.42 -5.32 -7.45
N LYS A 34 -8.08 -5.49 -8.61
CA LYS A 34 -7.40 -5.72 -9.88
C LYS A 34 -6.80 -4.42 -10.39
N SER A 35 -5.60 -4.50 -10.97
CA SER A 35 -4.99 -3.33 -11.62
C SER A 35 -5.77 -2.95 -12.87
N THR A 36 -5.88 -1.65 -13.11
CA THR A 36 -6.59 -1.09 -14.26
C THR A 36 -5.59 -0.58 -15.29
N VAL A 37 -6.08 0.04 -16.37
CA VAL A 37 -5.23 0.72 -17.37
C VAL A 37 -4.43 1.85 -16.74
N ASN A 38 -5.02 2.57 -15.77
CA ASN A 38 -4.44 3.78 -15.19
C ASN A 38 -3.89 3.59 -13.76
N THR A 39 -4.17 2.45 -13.11
CA THR A 39 -3.80 2.24 -11.71
C THR A 39 -3.21 0.86 -11.50
N HIS A 40 -2.07 0.81 -10.79
CA HIS A 40 -1.43 -0.42 -10.34
C HIS A 40 -1.60 -0.55 -8.83
N TYR A 41 -2.30 -1.60 -8.40
CA TYR A 41 -2.48 -1.89 -6.98
C TYR A 41 -1.45 -2.91 -6.49
N PHE A 42 -0.93 -2.69 -5.28
CA PHE A 42 -0.16 -3.69 -4.57
C PHE A 42 -0.33 -3.53 -3.06
N SER A 43 -0.10 -4.62 -2.32
CA SER A 43 -0.10 -4.65 -0.86
C SER A 43 1.12 -5.45 -0.39
N ILE A 44 1.49 -5.26 0.87
CA ILE A 44 2.51 -6.03 1.58
C ILE A 44 1.93 -6.85 2.74
N ASP A 45 0.62 -6.78 2.98
CA ASP A 45 -0.08 -7.37 4.13
C ASP A 45 0.24 -8.85 4.35
N ASP A 46 0.47 -9.59 3.26
CA ASP A 46 0.78 -11.03 3.29
C ASP A 46 2.22 -11.37 2.89
N GLU A 47 3.06 -10.36 2.61
CA GLU A 47 4.45 -10.53 2.15
C GLU A 47 5.47 -10.11 3.21
N LEU A 48 5.23 -8.97 3.88
CA LEU A 48 6.11 -8.43 4.92
C LEU A 48 5.36 -8.52 6.25
N LYS A 49 5.47 -9.68 6.90
CA LYS A 49 4.80 -9.97 8.17
C LYS A 49 5.78 -9.79 9.32
N TYR A 50 5.32 -9.12 10.37
CA TYR A 50 6.06 -9.04 11.62
C TYR A 50 5.96 -10.38 12.35
N GLU A 51 7.09 -10.88 12.85
CA GLU A 51 7.14 -12.08 13.69
C GLU A 51 7.05 -11.64 15.16
N ASN A 52 5.90 -11.86 15.79
CA ASN A 52 5.62 -11.38 17.15
C ASN A 52 6.25 -12.28 18.22
N PHE A 53 6.78 -11.68 19.28
CA PHE A 53 7.22 -12.44 20.46
C PHE A 53 6.06 -12.71 21.43
N ASN A 54 5.11 -11.77 21.54
CA ASN A 54 3.89 -11.86 22.33
C ASN A 54 2.76 -11.05 21.63
N ALA A 55 2.31 -9.95 22.23
CA ALA A 55 1.26 -9.07 21.69
C ALA A 55 1.81 -7.86 20.90
N ASP A 56 3.13 -7.80 20.71
CA ASP A 56 3.81 -6.87 19.82
C ASP A 56 3.47 -7.17 18.36
N PHE A 57 3.26 -6.12 17.57
CA PHE A 57 2.86 -6.25 16.17
C PHE A 57 3.74 -5.46 15.21
N GLY A 58 4.72 -4.70 15.70
CA GLY A 58 5.55 -3.84 14.89
C GLY A 58 6.39 -2.85 15.69
N PRO A 59 7.05 -1.88 15.00
CA PRO A 59 7.05 -1.75 13.54
C PRO A 59 7.88 -2.85 12.86
N LEU A 60 7.71 -3.00 11.55
CA LEU A 60 8.55 -3.89 10.74
C LEU A 60 10.03 -3.48 10.84
N ASN A 61 10.91 -4.47 10.86
CA ASN A 61 12.35 -4.24 11.02
C ASN A 61 13.01 -3.61 9.78
N LEU A 62 14.27 -3.20 9.92
CA LEU A 62 15.02 -2.51 8.86
C LEU A 62 15.21 -3.35 7.58
N ALA A 63 15.34 -4.67 7.71
CA ALA A 63 15.44 -5.55 6.54
C ALA A 63 14.15 -5.54 5.72
N MET A 64 12.98 -5.51 6.38
CA MET A 64 11.68 -5.39 5.72
C MET A 64 11.48 -4.00 5.11
N LEU A 65 11.94 -2.94 5.79
CA LEU A 65 11.95 -1.59 5.21
C LEU A 65 12.78 -1.53 3.92
N TYR A 66 13.99 -2.07 3.94
CA TYR A 66 14.83 -2.13 2.75
C TYR A 66 14.13 -2.86 1.58
N ARG A 67 13.54 -4.03 1.84
CA ARG A 67 12.76 -4.79 0.84
C ARG A 67 11.58 -3.98 0.30
N TYR A 68 10.87 -3.27 1.17
CA TYR A 68 9.77 -2.38 0.78
C TYR A 68 10.27 -1.27 -0.15
N CYS A 69 11.33 -0.56 0.23
CA CYS A 69 11.92 0.51 -0.56
C CYS A 69 12.34 0.02 -1.95
N GLN A 70 13.02 -1.14 -2.03
CA GLN A 70 13.38 -1.74 -3.32
C GLN A 70 12.15 -2.08 -4.17
N LYS A 71 11.13 -2.68 -3.57
CA LYS A 71 9.89 -3.06 -4.25
C LYS A 71 9.17 -1.85 -4.83
N LEU A 72 9.02 -0.80 -4.02
CA LEU A 72 8.34 0.43 -4.43
C LEU A 72 9.14 1.19 -5.48
N ASN A 73 10.45 1.35 -5.29
CA ASN A 73 11.33 1.99 -6.28
C ASN A 73 11.29 1.28 -7.64
N ARG A 74 11.30 -0.06 -7.63
CA ARG A 74 11.14 -0.84 -8.86
C ARG A 74 9.81 -0.53 -9.56
N LYS A 75 8.71 -0.43 -8.81
CA LYS A 75 7.39 -0.09 -9.38
C LYS A 75 7.34 1.32 -9.95
N LEU A 76 7.96 2.28 -9.26
CA LEU A 76 8.00 3.67 -9.69
C LEU A 76 8.80 3.86 -10.99
N LYS A 77 9.90 3.09 -11.15
CA LYS A 77 10.81 3.16 -12.30
C LYS A 77 10.45 2.22 -13.46
N LEU A 78 9.51 1.28 -13.27
CA LEU A 78 9.17 0.29 -14.30
C LEU A 78 8.47 0.96 -15.50
N PRO A 79 8.98 0.83 -16.74
CA PRO A 79 8.40 1.52 -17.90
C PRO A 79 6.92 1.19 -18.14
N SER A 80 6.52 -0.06 -17.93
CA SER A 80 5.12 -0.50 -18.08
C SER A 80 4.14 0.12 -17.07
N LEU A 81 4.65 0.74 -15.99
CA LEU A 81 3.87 1.42 -14.96
C LEU A 81 4.10 2.94 -14.95
N SER A 82 4.89 3.47 -15.88
CA SER A 82 5.29 4.89 -15.92
C SER A 82 4.11 5.86 -15.94
N LYS A 83 3.04 5.51 -16.65
CA LYS A 83 1.81 6.31 -16.77
C LYS A 83 0.71 5.94 -15.76
N LYS A 84 0.96 4.97 -14.87
CA LYS A 84 -0.05 4.48 -13.93
C LYS A 84 0.16 5.08 -12.54
N LYS A 85 -0.94 5.40 -11.85
CA LYS A 85 -0.96 5.66 -10.41
C LYS A 85 -0.57 4.37 -9.69
N ILE A 86 0.42 4.43 -8.81
CA ILE A 86 0.83 3.29 -7.97
C ILE A 86 0.11 3.45 -6.64
N VAL A 87 -0.71 2.45 -6.30
CA VAL A 87 -1.48 2.43 -5.06
C VAL A 87 -0.95 1.31 -4.18
N HIS A 88 -0.29 1.69 -3.08
CA HIS A 88 -0.02 0.81 -1.97
C HIS A 88 -1.29 0.72 -1.13
N PHE A 89 -1.97 -0.42 -1.12
CA PHE A 89 -3.18 -0.60 -0.31
C PHE A 89 -2.94 -1.55 0.86
N THR A 90 -3.73 -1.36 1.91
CA THR A 90 -3.86 -2.25 3.07
C THR A 90 -5.33 -2.42 3.44
N THR A 91 -5.63 -3.41 4.27
CA THR A 91 -6.99 -3.70 4.74
C THR A 91 -7.33 -2.93 6.03
N MET A 92 -8.51 -3.15 6.58
CA MET A 92 -8.94 -2.56 7.85
C MET A 92 -8.28 -3.18 9.10
N ASP A 93 -7.45 -4.21 8.93
CA ASP A 93 -6.67 -4.77 10.04
C ASP A 93 -5.71 -3.70 10.60
N GLY A 94 -5.87 -3.39 11.89
CA GLY A 94 -5.14 -2.29 12.52
C GLY A 94 -3.62 -2.49 12.53
N GLN A 95 -3.16 -3.72 12.72
CA GLN A 95 -1.73 -4.04 12.82
C GLN A 95 -1.07 -3.95 11.43
N LYS A 96 -1.70 -4.55 10.42
CA LYS A 96 -1.26 -4.47 9.02
C LYS A 96 -1.24 -3.02 8.55
N ARG A 97 -2.29 -2.25 8.85
CA ARG A 97 -2.39 -0.85 8.44
C ARG A 97 -1.30 0.02 9.06
N VAL A 98 -1.02 -0.13 10.35
CA VAL A 98 0.07 0.61 11.03
C VAL A 98 1.43 0.24 10.43
N ASN A 99 1.71 -1.04 10.20
CA ASN A 99 2.97 -1.48 9.59
C ASN A 99 3.13 -0.99 8.14
N ALA A 100 2.07 -1.06 7.33
CA ALA A 100 2.08 -0.57 5.96
C ALA A 100 2.28 0.96 5.89
N ALA A 101 1.62 1.70 6.80
CA ALA A 101 1.78 3.14 6.94
C ALA A 101 3.22 3.52 7.37
N PHE A 102 3.77 2.80 8.36
CA PHE A 102 5.16 2.98 8.79
C PHE A 102 6.15 2.83 7.62
N LEU A 103 5.97 1.79 6.79
CA LEU A 103 6.86 1.55 5.65
C LEU A 103 6.81 2.66 4.60
N ILE A 104 5.61 3.11 4.20
CA ILE A 104 5.51 4.17 3.18
C ILE A 104 5.95 5.52 3.71
N ALA A 105 5.65 5.85 4.98
CA ALA A 105 6.13 7.07 5.61
C ALA A 105 7.66 7.09 5.71
N SER A 106 8.26 5.96 6.14
CA SER A 106 9.73 5.82 6.21
C SER A 106 10.38 5.93 4.82
N PHE A 107 9.77 5.34 3.79
CA PHE A 107 10.23 5.50 2.41
C PHE A 107 10.24 6.98 1.99
N SER A 108 9.19 7.73 2.30
CA SER A 108 9.07 9.14 1.91
C SER A 108 10.01 10.10 2.63
N VAL A 109 10.63 9.69 3.74
CA VAL A 109 11.72 10.46 4.36
C VAL A 109 13.04 10.22 3.61
N CYS A 110 13.23 9.03 3.04
CA CYS A 110 14.46 8.60 2.38
C CYS A 110 14.54 8.97 0.89
N THR A 111 13.48 9.55 0.29
CA THR A 111 13.35 9.76 -1.16
C THR A 111 12.94 11.19 -1.47
#